data_AF-A0A954QPZ9-F1
#
_entry.id   AF-A0A954QPZ9-F1
#
_cell.length_a   1.000
_cell.length_b   1.000
_cell.length_c   1.000
_cell.angle_alpha   90.00
_cell.angle_beta   90.00
_cell.angle_gamma   90.00
#
_symmetry.space_group_name_H-M   'P 1'
#
loop_
_entity.id
_entity.type
_entity.pdbx_description
1 polymer ?
#
loop_
_entity_poly.entity_id
_entity_poly.type
_entity_poly.pdbx_seq_one_letter_code
_entity_poly.pdbx_strand_id
1 'polypeptide(L)'
;ALWDAVEAWFAGGTAASGQINPQAAAVHNFTGNGRATWQIYPPDRTKENRVPLAWNTFAQPTAIDSTTFGYRWDAKRVTNTQAQAASIITLPEYYRLEQDEQKNQRSWVVVSPQEVPPETGLSQVDFPRARRISQEPYVTPDEPNSCWKNPGPVAGPFQVQLGDGSLVTYSWYRCADQPAVLNADLTDAERESFQKHVEMLHRSWTKDRDYLPPPTIGTLAELDPALIVSPPPGLEIGYVPIVTRQELSSPR
;
A
#
# COMPACT_ATOMS: atom_id res chain seq x y z
N ALA A 1 23.18 -6.52 -6.20
CA ALA A 1 22.83 -5.43 -7.14
C ALA A 1 23.34 -4.05 -6.73
N LEU A 2 23.40 -3.70 -5.43
CA LEU A 2 23.86 -2.37 -4.97
C LEU A 2 24.87 -2.37 -3.80
N TRP A 3 24.94 -3.46 -3.02
CA TRP A 3 25.66 -3.51 -1.75
C TRP A 3 27.12 -3.03 -1.84
N ASP A 4 27.96 -3.72 -2.64
CA ASP A 4 29.40 -3.45 -2.69
C ASP A 4 29.72 -1.99 -3.09
N ALA A 5 28.93 -1.42 -3.99
CA ALA A 5 29.10 -0.03 -4.42
C ALA A 5 28.73 0.97 -3.32
N VAL A 6 27.66 0.70 -2.56
CA VAL A 6 27.24 1.52 -1.43
C VAL A 6 28.24 1.41 -0.28
N GLU A 7 28.71 0.21 0.03
CA GLU A 7 29.72 -0.04 1.06
C GLU A 7 31.03 0.69 0.74
N ALA A 8 31.54 0.57 -0.49
CA ALA A 8 32.74 1.28 -0.93
C ALA A 8 32.56 2.80 -0.87
N TRP A 9 31.37 3.31 -1.22
CA TRP A 9 31.06 4.73 -1.11
C TRP A 9 31.08 5.21 0.35
N PHE A 10 30.42 4.49 1.25
CA PHE A 10 30.39 4.80 2.68
C PHE A 10 31.79 4.73 3.32
N ALA A 11 32.68 3.90 2.79
CA ALA A 11 34.10 3.87 3.17
C ALA A 11 34.95 5.03 2.60
N GLY A 12 34.33 6.04 1.97
CA GLY A 12 35.01 7.20 1.39
C GLY A 12 35.31 7.09 -0.11
N GLY A 13 34.79 6.07 -0.77
CA GLY A 13 34.88 5.89 -2.22
C GLY A 13 33.98 6.83 -3.02
N THR A 14 33.91 6.58 -4.33
CA THR A 14 33.04 7.35 -5.23
C THR A 14 31.57 7.10 -4.92
N ALA A 15 30.72 8.14 -5.06
CA ALA A 15 29.29 8.03 -4.84
C ALA A 15 28.65 6.93 -5.69
N ALA A 16 27.96 6.00 -5.04
CA ALA A 16 27.17 4.98 -5.73
C ALA A 16 26.04 5.65 -6.53
N SER A 17 25.78 5.16 -7.75
CA SER A 17 24.75 5.76 -8.61
C SER A 17 23.33 5.60 -8.07
N GLY A 18 23.11 4.59 -7.23
CA GLY A 18 21.79 4.16 -6.73
C GLY A 18 20.99 3.32 -7.72
N GLN A 19 21.41 3.26 -8.99
CA GLN A 19 20.70 2.48 -10.01
C GLN A 19 20.87 0.98 -9.76
N ILE A 20 19.76 0.26 -9.66
CA ILE A 20 19.79 -1.19 -9.49
C ILE A 20 20.34 -1.83 -10.77
N ASN A 21 21.44 -2.58 -10.67
CA ASN A 21 21.96 -3.35 -11.80
C ASN A 21 21.03 -4.54 -12.11
N PRO A 22 20.31 -4.54 -13.26
CA PRO A 22 19.38 -5.62 -13.59
C PRO A 22 20.08 -6.95 -13.84
N GLN A 23 21.35 -6.95 -14.27
CA GLN A 23 22.15 -8.17 -14.47
C GLN A 23 22.53 -8.85 -13.15
N ALA A 24 22.50 -8.09 -12.05
CA ALA A 24 22.76 -8.57 -10.70
C ALA A 24 21.47 -8.73 -9.88
N ALA A 25 20.31 -8.71 -10.54
CA ALA A 25 19.00 -8.90 -9.94
C ALA A 25 18.41 -10.26 -10.36
N ALA A 26 17.73 -10.92 -9.43
CA ALA A 26 16.94 -12.11 -9.73
C ALA A 26 15.49 -11.70 -10.02
N VAL A 27 15.12 -11.66 -11.29
CA VAL A 27 13.76 -11.31 -11.71
C VAL A 27 12.88 -12.57 -11.67
N HIS A 28 11.81 -12.53 -10.89
CA HIS A 28 10.82 -13.60 -10.85
C HIS A 28 9.83 -13.42 -12.00
N ASN A 29 9.74 -14.42 -12.88
CA ASN A 29 8.81 -14.38 -14.00
C ASN A 29 7.44 -14.96 -13.62
N PHE A 30 6.38 -14.23 -13.94
CA PHE A 30 5.02 -14.72 -13.75
C PHE A 30 4.70 -15.77 -14.81
N THR A 31 4.19 -16.92 -14.35
CA THR A 31 3.72 -18.00 -15.24
C THR A 31 2.27 -17.81 -15.70
N GLY A 32 1.61 -16.76 -15.20
CA GLY A 32 0.17 -16.53 -15.36
C GLY A 32 -0.71 -17.46 -14.52
N ASN A 33 -0.12 -18.45 -13.85
CA ASN A 33 -0.82 -19.22 -12.84
C ASN A 33 -1.00 -18.38 -11.59
N GLY A 34 -2.18 -18.49 -11.00
CA GLY A 34 -2.53 -17.85 -9.74
C GLY A 34 -3.79 -18.49 -9.18
N ARG A 35 -4.03 -18.29 -7.89
CA ARG A 35 -5.30 -18.66 -7.28
C ARG A 35 -5.74 -17.53 -6.36
N ALA A 36 -7.05 -17.30 -6.31
CA ALA A 36 -7.63 -16.51 -5.25
C ALA A 36 -8.25 -17.42 -4.21
N THR A 37 -8.13 -17.04 -2.93
CA THR A 37 -8.64 -17.81 -1.79
C THR A 37 -9.89 -17.16 -1.22
N TRP A 38 -10.66 -16.45 -2.04
CA TRP A 38 -11.89 -15.79 -1.61
C TRP A 38 -12.92 -16.82 -1.14
N GLN A 39 -13.52 -16.53 0.01
CA GLN A 39 -14.52 -17.35 0.68
C GLN A 39 -15.59 -16.41 1.24
N ILE A 40 -16.86 -16.81 1.15
CA ILE A 40 -17.97 -16.06 1.75
C ILE A 40 -18.27 -16.67 3.13
N TYR A 41 -18.52 -15.81 4.12
CA TYR A 41 -18.73 -16.16 5.52
C TYR A 41 -20.20 -16.02 5.90
N PRO A 42 -20.96 -17.13 6.03
CA PRO A 42 -22.25 -17.08 6.68
C PRO A 42 -22.06 -16.85 8.18
N PRO A 43 -22.87 -16.00 8.82
CA PRO A 43 -22.74 -15.67 10.25
C PRO A 43 -22.91 -16.87 11.20
N ASP A 44 -23.51 -17.97 10.72
CA ASP A 44 -23.83 -19.18 11.48
C ASP A 44 -22.83 -20.34 11.28
N ARG A 45 -21.72 -20.13 10.57
CA ARG A 45 -20.77 -21.20 10.21
C ARG A 45 -19.41 -21.03 10.88
N THR A 46 -18.85 -22.15 11.35
CA THR A 46 -17.47 -22.20 11.83
C THR A 46 -16.47 -22.06 10.67
N LYS A 47 -15.23 -21.70 11.00
CA LYS A 47 -14.13 -21.46 10.05
C LYS A 47 -13.81 -22.68 9.17
N GLU A 48 -14.20 -23.88 9.59
CA GLU A 48 -13.96 -25.13 8.89
C GLU A 48 -15.01 -25.41 7.80
N ASN A 49 -16.16 -24.72 7.85
CA ASN A 49 -17.28 -24.88 6.90
C ASN A 49 -17.26 -23.82 5.77
N ARG A 50 -16.11 -23.19 5.53
CA ARG A 50 -15.96 -22.13 4.53
C ARG A 50 -16.10 -22.69 3.13
N VAL A 51 -16.94 -22.04 2.34
CA VAL A 51 -17.16 -22.41 0.95
C VAL A 51 -16.39 -21.44 0.05
N PRO A 52 -15.52 -21.94 -0.84
CA PRO A 52 -14.79 -21.10 -1.78
C PRO A 52 -15.74 -20.40 -2.77
N LEU A 53 -15.35 -19.19 -3.14
CA LEU A 53 -15.92 -18.53 -4.29
C LEU A 53 -15.36 -19.15 -5.56
N ALA A 54 -16.20 -19.40 -6.57
CA ALA A 54 -15.80 -19.86 -7.89
C ALA A 54 -15.12 -18.73 -8.68
N TRP A 55 -14.05 -18.16 -8.12
CA TRP A 55 -13.36 -16.96 -8.61
C TRP A 55 -12.95 -17.05 -10.07
N ASN A 56 -12.43 -18.21 -10.48
CA ASN A 56 -11.97 -18.47 -11.83
C ASN A 56 -13.09 -18.46 -12.88
N THR A 57 -14.37 -18.38 -12.48
CA THR A 57 -15.50 -18.27 -13.42
C THR A 57 -15.65 -16.87 -14.00
N PHE A 58 -15.09 -15.84 -13.37
CA PHE A 58 -15.16 -14.45 -13.86
C PHE A 58 -13.83 -13.70 -13.81
N ALA A 59 -12.80 -14.25 -13.16
CA ALA A 59 -11.49 -13.65 -13.03
C ALA A 59 -10.40 -14.68 -13.35
N GLN A 60 -9.85 -14.61 -14.56
CA GLN A 60 -8.79 -15.51 -14.99
C GLN A 60 -7.42 -14.90 -14.65
N PRO A 61 -6.61 -15.52 -13.77
CA PRO A 61 -5.24 -15.07 -13.54
C PRO A 61 -4.44 -15.19 -14.83
N THR A 62 -3.58 -14.21 -15.11
CA THR A 62 -2.81 -14.17 -16.34
C THR A 62 -1.49 -13.43 -16.13
N ALA A 63 -0.48 -13.86 -16.88
CA ALA A 63 0.74 -13.10 -17.07
C ALA A 63 0.49 -12.20 -18.29
N ILE A 64 0.38 -10.89 -18.04
CA ILE A 64 0.22 -9.89 -19.09
C ILE A 64 1.53 -9.79 -19.89
N ASP A 65 2.65 -9.84 -19.18
CA ASP A 65 3.99 -10.15 -19.71
C ASP A 65 4.77 -10.98 -18.67
N SER A 66 6.08 -11.18 -18.88
CA SER A 66 6.93 -11.95 -17.97
C SER A 66 7.01 -11.39 -16.56
N THR A 67 6.78 -10.09 -16.36
CA THR A 67 6.97 -9.38 -15.09
C THR A 67 5.71 -8.66 -14.59
N THR A 68 4.58 -8.85 -15.28
CA THR A 68 3.30 -8.22 -14.97
C THR A 68 2.22 -9.27 -14.82
N PHE A 69 1.74 -9.46 -13.61
CA PHE A 69 0.60 -10.32 -13.30
C PHE A 69 -0.70 -9.50 -13.30
N GLY A 70 -1.80 -10.12 -13.72
CA GLY A 70 -3.12 -9.51 -13.64
C GLY A 70 -4.25 -10.52 -13.71
N TYR A 71 -5.47 -9.97 -13.77
CA TYR A 71 -6.67 -10.74 -14.06
C TYR A 71 -7.27 -10.31 -15.39
N ARG A 72 -7.70 -11.27 -16.20
CA ARG A 72 -8.61 -11.05 -17.31
C ARG A 72 -10.03 -11.30 -16.82
N TRP A 73 -10.86 -10.27 -16.86
CA TRP A 73 -12.24 -10.35 -16.41
C TRP A 73 -13.16 -10.91 -17.49
N ASP A 74 -14.13 -11.73 -17.10
CA ASP A 74 -15.25 -12.10 -17.98
C ASP A 74 -16.24 -10.93 -18.06
N ALA A 75 -16.25 -10.25 -19.21
CA ALA A 75 -17.09 -9.08 -19.47
C ALA A 75 -18.61 -9.37 -19.38
N LYS A 76 -19.03 -10.64 -19.38
CA LYS A 76 -20.44 -11.01 -19.15
C LYS A 76 -20.81 -11.09 -17.67
N ARG A 77 -19.81 -11.15 -16.79
CA ARG A 77 -19.98 -11.36 -15.35
C ARG A 77 -19.56 -10.17 -14.51
N VAL A 78 -18.72 -9.29 -15.05
CA VAL A 78 -18.35 -8.02 -14.41
C VAL A 78 -18.98 -6.84 -15.14
N THR A 79 -19.16 -5.73 -14.42
CA THR A 79 -19.61 -4.47 -15.03
C THR A 79 -18.44 -3.52 -15.12
N ASN A 80 -18.17 -3.00 -16.32
CA ASN A 80 -17.19 -1.94 -16.52
C ASN A 80 -17.88 -0.58 -16.51
N THR A 81 -17.56 0.24 -15.50
CA THR A 81 -18.06 1.60 -15.36
C THR A 81 -16.96 2.60 -15.71
N GLN A 82 -17.22 3.48 -16.66
CA GLN A 82 -16.33 4.61 -16.93
C GLN A 82 -16.52 5.67 -15.82
N ALA A 83 -15.52 5.83 -14.96
CA ALA A 83 -15.41 6.96 -14.05
C ALA A 83 -14.54 8.04 -14.69
N GLN A 84 -14.67 9.29 -14.24
CA GLN A 84 -14.09 10.50 -14.86
C GLN A 84 -12.59 10.39 -15.19
N ALA A 85 -11.82 9.61 -14.43
CA ALA A 85 -10.38 9.42 -14.64
C ALA A 85 -9.96 7.96 -14.93
N ALA A 86 -10.86 6.98 -14.81
CA ALA A 86 -10.52 5.57 -14.98
C ALA A 86 -11.74 4.68 -15.24
N SER A 87 -11.51 3.56 -15.92
CA SER A 87 -12.45 2.45 -15.97
C SER A 87 -12.39 1.66 -14.66
N ILE A 88 -13.52 1.51 -13.99
CA ILE A 88 -13.66 0.73 -12.75
C ILE A 88 -14.42 -0.54 -13.08
N ILE A 89 -13.90 -1.68 -12.60
CA ILE A 89 -14.56 -2.97 -12.71
C ILE A 89 -15.34 -3.24 -11.42
N THR A 90 -16.66 -3.32 -11.55
CA THR A 90 -17.55 -3.81 -10.50
C THR A 90 -17.61 -5.34 -10.60
N LEU A 91 -17.21 -6.01 -9.52
CA LEU A 91 -17.30 -7.47 -9.40
C LEU A 91 -18.76 -7.90 -9.23
N PRO A 92 -19.10 -9.18 -9.48
CA PRO A 92 -20.46 -9.67 -9.29
C PRO A 92 -20.95 -9.46 -7.85
N GLU A 93 -22.24 -9.16 -7.69
CA GLU A 93 -22.86 -8.88 -6.39
C GLU A 93 -23.70 -10.04 -5.87
N TYR A 94 -24.18 -10.91 -6.76
CA TYR A 94 -25.04 -12.04 -6.42
C TYR A 94 -24.35 -13.37 -6.63
N TYR A 95 -24.51 -14.26 -5.65
CA TYR A 95 -23.90 -15.58 -5.65
C TYR A 95 -24.89 -16.64 -5.16
N ARG A 96 -24.85 -17.82 -5.79
CA ARG A 96 -25.62 -18.99 -5.37
C ARG A 96 -24.67 -20.08 -4.89
N LEU A 97 -25.05 -20.75 -3.81
CA LEU A 97 -24.31 -21.88 -3.28
C LEU A 97 -24.66 -23.14 -4.09
N GLU A 98 -23.66 -23.72 -4.74
CA GLU A 98 -23.81 -24.96 -5.51
C GLU A 98 -22.94 -26.08 -4.93
N GLN A 99 -23.36 -27.32 -5.19
CA GLN A 99 -22.64 -28.55 -4.84
C GLN A 99 -22.21 -29.21 -6.15
N ASP A 100 -20.91 -29.37 -6.36
CA ASP A 100 -20.37 -30.24 -7.39
C ASP A 100 -20.46 -31.69 -6.87
N GLU A 101 -21.40 -32.46 -7.41
CA GLU A 101 -21.62 -33.86 -7.04
C GLU A 101 -20.43 -34.76 -7.41
N GLN A 102 -19.68 -34.43 -8.46
CA GLN A 102 -18.55 -35.23 -8.93
C GLN A 102 -17.33 -35.04 -8.04
N LYS A 103 -17.10 -33.81 -7.55
CA LYS A 103 -15.96 -33.47 -6.69
C LYS A 103 -16.30 -33.45 -5.20
N ASN A 104 -17.56 -33.70 -4.86
CA ASN A 104 -18.10 -33.53 -3.51
C ASN A 104 -17.69 -32.19 -2.87
N GLN A 105 -17.71 -31.11 -3.67
CA GLN A 105 -17.22 -29.79 -3.26
C GLN A 105 -18.30 -28.73 -3.43
N ARG A 106 -18.46 -27.85 -2.44
CA ARG A 106 -19.33 -26.69 -2.53
C ARG A 106 -18.58 -25.49 -3.11
N SER A 107 -19.27 -24.65 -3.86
CA SER A 107 -18.74 -23.35 -4.26
C SER A 107 -19.84 -22.30 -4.40
N TRP A 108 -19.50 -21.04 -4.13
CA TRP A 108 -20.34 -19.92 -4.48
C TRP A 108 -20.12 -19.58 -5.96
N VAL A 109 -21.16 -19.67 -6.77
CA VAL A 109 -21.12 -19.33 -8.20
C VAL A 109 -21.80 -18.00 -8.45
N VAL A 110 -21.30 -17.25 -9.42
CA VAL A 110 -21.87 -15.95 -9.82
C VAL A 110 -23.26 -16.14 -10.43
N VAL A 111 -24.19 -15.29 -10.02
CA VAL A 111 -25.56 -15.20 -10.56
C VAL A 111 -25.78 -13.80 -11.11
N SER A 112 -26.45 -13.68 -12.25
CA SER A 112 -26.80 -12.38 -12.81
C SER A 112 -27.93 -11.73 -11.98
N PRO A 113 -27.98 -10.39 -11.87
CA PRO A 113 -29.08 -9.70 -11.16
C PRO A 113 -30.49 -10.09 -11.65
N GLN A 114 -30.63 -10.45 -12.94
CA GLN A 114 -31.89 -10.86 -13.55
C GLN A 114 -32.35 -12.27 -13.15
N GLU A 115 -31.42 -13.12 -12.72
CA GLU A 115 -31.68 -14.50 -12.29
C GLU A 115 -31.86 -14.62 -10.78
N VAL A 116 -31.75 -13.51 -10.04
CA VAL A 116 -31.99 -13.48 -8.60
C VAL A 116 -33.48 -13.73 -8.34
N PRO A 117 -33.84 -14.82 -7.63
CA PRO A 117 -35.24 -15.13 -7.41
C PRO A 117 -35.93 -14.03 -6.58
N PRO A 118 -37.08 -13.48 -7.04
CA PRO A 118 -37.76 -12.38 -6.36
C PRO A 118 -38.11 -12.67 -4.90
N GLU A 119 -38.40 -13.92 -4.57
CA GLU A 119 -38.72 -14.39 -3.22
C GLU A 119 -37.58 -14.21 -2.22
N THR A 120 -36.34 -14.04 -2.68
CA THR A 120 -35.19 -13.77 -1.80
C THR A 120 -35.17 -12.32 -1.29
N GLY A 121 -35.86 -11.40 -1.97
CA GLY A 121 -35.82 -9.97 -1.68
C GLY A 121 -34.45 -9.29 -1.90
N LEU A 122 -33.42 -10.02 -2.32
CA LEU A 122 -32.04 -9.52 -2.43
C LEU A 122 -31.87 -8.39 -3.44
N SER A 123 -32.69 -8.36 -4.50
CA SER A 123 -32.65 -7.29 -5.51
C SER A 123 -33.19 -5.95 -5.00
N GLN A 124 -33.82 -5.92 -3.82
CA GLN A 124 -34.38 -4.72 -3.19
C GLN A 124 -33.53 -4.22 -2.01
N VAL A 125 -32.44 -4.92 -1.68
CA VAL A 125 -31.54 -4.52 -0.59
C VAL A 125 -30.59 -3.45 -1.11
N ASP A 126 -30.53 -2.34 -0.39
CA ASP A 126 -29.57 -1.27 -0.63
C ASP A 126 -28.55 -1.24 0.51
N PHE A 127 -27.26 -1.12 0.16
CA PHE A 127 -26.17 -0.99 1.11
C PHE A 127 -25.69 0.45 1.10
N PRO A 128 -26.32 1.35 1.89
CA PRO A 128 -25.94 2.74 1.90
C PRO A 128 -24.48 2.85 2.32
N ARG A 129 -23.78 3.83 1.72
CA ARG A 129 -22.40 4.14 2.10
C ARG A 129 -22.32 4.30 3.62
N ALA A 130 -21.48 3.48 4.25
CA ALA A 130 -21.28 3.55 5.68
C ALA A 130 -20.92 4.98 6.07
N ARG A 131 -21.67 5.57 7.02
CA ARG A 131 -21.27 6.84 7.60
C ARG A 131 -19.96 6.62 8.33
N ARG A 132 -18.93 7.37 7.95
CA ARG A 132 -17.69 7.39 8.71
C ARG A 132 -18.01 7.90 10.11
N ILE A 133 -17.99 7.01 11.09
CA ILE A 133 -18.06 7.38 12.49
C ILE A 133 -16.76 8.14 12.79
N SER A 134 -16.85 9.26 13.51
CA SER A 134 -15.67 9.97 13.98
C SER A 134 -14.81 9.00 14.79
N GLN A 135 -13.64 8.65 14.28
CA GLN A 135 -12.67 7.84 15.01
C GLN A 135 -11.82 8.75 15.88
N GLU A 136 -11.38 8.22 17.02
CA GLU A 136 -10.34 8.91 17.79
C GLU A 136 -9.08 9.04 16.92
N PRO A 137 -8.38 10.19 17.01
CA PRO A 137 -7.12 10.40 16.31
C PRO A 137 -6.12 9.29 16.61
N TYR A 138 -5.45 8.78 15.58
CA TYR A 138 -4.22 8.03 15.80
C TYR A 138 -3.14 9.00 16.25
N VAL A 139 -2.53 8.75 17.40
CA VAL A 139 -1.52 9.62 18.01
C VAL A 139 -0.30 8.83 18.45
N THR A 140 0.84 9.48 18.40
CA THR A 140 2.08 8.97 18.99
C THR A 140 2.16 9.34 20.48
N PRO A 141 2.92 8.59 21.29
CA PRO A 141 3.20 8.95 22.68
C PRO A 141 3.60 10.43 22.86
N ASP A 142 2.99 11.10 23.83
CA ASP A 142 3.16 12.54 24.07
C ASP A 142 3.83 12.84 25.42
N GLU A 143 4.25 11.79 26.15
CA GLU A 143 4.92 11.95 27.44
C GLU A 143 6.22 12.76 27.28
N PRO A 144 6.50 13.70 28.21
CA PRO A 144 7.68 14.58 28.10
C PRO A 144 9.02 13.85 28.00
N ASN A 145 9.12 12.66 28.59
CA ASN A 145 10.34 11.85 28.61
C ASN A 145 10.37 10.76 27.51
N SER A 146 9.43 10.80 26.55
CA SER A 146 9.38 9.82 25.47
C SER A 146 10.45 10.09 24.39
N CYS A 147 10.79 9.05 23.63
CA CYS A 147 11.66 9.16 22.44
C CYS A 147 11.08 10.05 21.33
N TRP A 148 9.79 10.42 21.42
CA TRP A 148 9.15 11.37 20.50
C TRP A 148 9.49 12.82 20.82
N LYS A 149 9.96 13.10 22.05
CA LYS A 149 10.21 14.45 22.58
C LYS A 149 11.68 14.72 22.89
N ASN A 150 12.52 13.70 23.09
CA ASN A 150 13.94 13.86 23.36
C ASN A 150 14.81 12.90 22.51
N PRO A 151 15.69 13.41 21.61
CA PRO A 151 15.91 14.83 21.28
C PRO A 151 14.70 15.54 20.68
N GLY A 152 13.77 14.78 20.08
CA GLY A 152 12.51 15.30 19.55
C GLY A 152 12.62 15.92 18.16
N PRO A 153 11.52 16.51 17.65
CA PRO A 153 11.50 17.14 16.34
C PRO A 153 12.27 18.47 16.34
N VAL A 154 12.92 18.77 15.21
CA VAL A 154 13.63 20.03 14.98
C VAL A 154 12.76 21.10 14.29
N ALA A 155 11.64 20.70 13.68
CA ALA A 155 10.67 21.63 13.09
C ALA A 155 9.25 21.01 13.06
N GLY A 156 8.24 21.87 13.06
CA GLY A 156 6.83 21.50 13.09
C GLY A 156 6.17 21.78 14.44
N PRO A 157 4.96 21.25 14.69
CA PRO A 157 4.19 20.40 13.78
C PRO A 157 3.70 21.16 12.53
N PHE A 158 3.57 20.42 11.43
CA PHE A 158 2.96 20.82 10.17
C PHE A 158 1.70 19.98 9.95
N GLN A 159 0.79 20.45 9.09
CA GLN A 159 -0.44 19.75 8.77
C GLN A 159 -0.68 19.67 7.27
N VAL A 160 -1.21 18.53 6.82
CA VAL A 160 -1.65 18.31 5.45
C VAL A 160 -2.95 17.51 5.42
N GLN A 161 -3.87 17.89 4.54
CA GLN A 161 -5.11 17.15 4.30
C GLN A 161 -4.91 16.19 3.13
N LEU A 162 -5.22 14.91 3.34
CA LEU A 162 -5.13 13.87 2.32
C LEU A 162 -6.45 13.73 1.53
N GLY A 163 -6.38 13.15 0.34
CA GLY A 163 -7.50 12.91 -0.57
C GLY A 163 -8.54 11.93 -0.02
N ASP A 164 -8.18 11.13 0.99
CA ASP A 164 -9.12 10.29 1.71
C ASP A 164 -9.95 11.07 2.76
N GLY A 165 -9.66 12.36 2.97
CA GLY A 165 -10.31 13.24 3.92
C GLY A 165 -9.66 13.27 5.32
N SER A 166 -8.55 12.57 5.53
CA SER A 166 -7.80 12.66 6.78
C SER A 166 -6.92 13.92 6.85
N LEU A 167 -6.73 14.42 8.06
CA LEU A 167 -5.76 15.45 8.42
C LEU A 167 -4.57 14.76 9.09
N VAL A 168 -3.38 14.93 8.51
CA VAL A 168 -2.13 14.39 9.01
C VAL A 168 -1.32 15.52 9.63
N THR A 169 -0.85 15.32 10.85
CA THR A 169 0.11 16.19 11.54
C THR A 169 1.46 15.49 11.59
N TYR A 170 2.52 16.19 11.17
CA TYR A 170 3.87 15.65 11.09
C TYR A 170 4.92 16.68 11.51
N SER A 171 6.10 16.21 11.90
CA SER A 171 7.22 17.05 12.30
C SER A 171 8.51 16.52 11.67
N TRP A 172 9.53 17.38 11.55
CA TRP A 172 10.83 16.99 11.01
C TRP A 172 11.77 16.58 12.13
N TYR A 173 12.41 15.43 11.97
CA TYR A 173 13.40 14.89 12.90
C TYR A 173 14.74 14.80 12.19
N ARG A 174 15.83 14.96 12.95
CA ARG A 174 17.11 14.42 12.50
C ARG A 174 16.92 12.92 12.34
N CYS A 175 17.31 12.36 11.19
CA CYS A 175 16.94 10.99 10.83
C CYS A 175 17.40 9.97 11.89
N ALA A 176 18.59 10.16 12.44
CA ALA A 176 19.11 9.32 13.50
C ALA A 176 18.38 9.47 14.84
N ASP A 177 17.70 10.59 15.08
CA ASP A 177 16.98 10.87 16.33
C ASP A 177 15.46 10.60 16.21
N GLN A 178 15.03 9.94 15.14
CA GLN A 178 13.65 9.49 15.02
C GLN A 178 13.37 8.33 16.00
N PRO A 179 12.13 8.17 16.49
CA PRO A 179 11.78 7.16 17.49
C PRO A 179 12.20 5.73 17.13
N ALA A 180 12.07 5.33 15.86
CA ALA A 180 12.46 3.99 15.42
C ALA A 180 13.96 3.72 15.57
N VAL A 181 14.82 4.72 15.33
CA VAL A 181 16.28 4.58 15.43
C VAL A 181 16.73 4.67 16.88
N LEU A 182 16.09 5.52 17.70
CA LEU A 182 16.34 5.58 19.13
C LEU A 182 16.03 4.27 19.87
N ASN A 183 15.14 3.44 19.33
CA ASN A 183 14.78 2.13 19.88
C ASN A 183 15.41 0.95 19.12
N ALA A 184 16.45 1.19 18.31
CA ALA A 184 17.12 0.16 17.52
C ALA A 184 18.40 -0.40 18.18
N ASP A 185 18.61 -0.17 19.49
CA ASP A 185 19.78 -0.61 20.27
C ASP A 185 21.14 -0.17 19.69
N LEU A 186 21.17 0.94 18.94
CA LEU A 186 22.41 1.51 18.42
C LEU A 186 23.15 2.27 19.53
N THR A 187 24.46 2.09 19.56
CA THR A 187 25.34 2.99 20.31
C THR A 187 25.29 4.40 19.72
N ASP A 188 25.70 5.40 20.50
CA ASP A 188 25.77 6.78 20.00
C ASP A 188 26.68 6.89 18.76
N ALA A 189 27.80 6.16 18.74
CA ALA A 189 28.71 6.14 17.59
C ALA A 189 28.07 5.53 16.33
N GLU A 190 27.32 4.44 16.47
CA GLU A 190 26.60 3.82 15.36
C GLU A 190 25.47 4.72 14.84
N ARG A 191 24.73 5.37 15.75
CA ARG A 191 23.67 6.33 15.40
C ARG A 191 24.21 7.53 14.63
N GLU A 192 25.38 8.04 15.03
CA GLU A 192 26.08 9.10 14.30
C GLU A 192 26.62 8.62 12.93
N SER A 193 27.09 7.38 12.83
CA SER A 193 27.48 6.77 11.56
C SER A 193 26.28 6.63 10.62
N PHE A 194 25.15 6.15 11.14
CA PHE A 194 23.88 6.07 10.42
C PHE A 194 23.45 7.44 9.89
N GLN A 195 23.50 8.49 10.71
CA GLN A 195 23.19 9.84 10.26
C GLN A 195 24.05 10.24 9.06
N LYS A 196 25.38 10.04 9.12
CA LYS A 196 26.29 10.39 8.03
C LYS A 196 25.92 9.68 6.74
N HIS A 197 25.57 8.39 6.81
CA HIS A 197 25.11 7.63 5.64
C HIS A 197 23.81 8.20 5.07
N VAL A 198 22.84 8.57 5.91
CA VAL A 198 21.61 9.23 5.46
C VAL A 198 21.91 10.55 4.76
N GLU A 199 22.81 11.37 5.30
CA GLU A 199 23.21 12.63 4.67
C GLU A 199 23.88 12.41 3.31
N MET A 200 24.74 11.38 3.19
CA MET A 200 25.35 10.98 1.92
C MET A 200 24.27 10.59 0.89
N LEU A 201 23.28 9.80 1.31
CA LEU A 201 22.14 9.39 0.51
C LEU A 201 21.32 10.60 0.04
N HIS A 202 20.89 11.48 0.95
CA HIS A 202 20.07 12.65 0.59
C HIS A 202 20.77 13.59 -0.40
N ARG A 203 22.11 13.71 -0.33
CA ARG A 203 22.89 14.54 -1.26
C ARG A 203 22.97 13.95 -2.67
N SER A 204 22.98 12.62 -2.78
CA SER A 204 23.35 11.94 -4.03
C SER A 204 22.16 11.25 -4.70
N TRP A 205 21.23 10.75 -3.91
CA TRP A 205 20.07 9.98 -4.33
C TRP A 205 18.79 10.80 -4.15
N THR A 206 18.59 11.76 -5.05
CA THR A 206 17.42 12.64 -5.07
C THR A 206 16.18 11.93 -5.63
N LYS A 207 14.98 12.38 -5.23
CA LYS A 207 13.70 11.81 -5.67
C LYS A 207 13.43 11.91 -7.17
N ASP A 208 14.05 12.88 -7.85
CA ASP A 208 13.81 13.19 -9.28
C ASP A 208 14.67 12.34 -10.23
N ARG A 209 15.04 11.12 -9.81
CA ARG A 209 15.89 10.20 -10.57
C ARG A 209 15.22 8.83 -10.70
N ASP A 210 15.55 8.15 -11.79
CA ASP A 210 15.11 6.77 -12.02
C ASP A 210 16.13 5.79 -11.43
N TYR A 211 15.72 5.10 -10.36
CA TYR A 211 16.49 4.03 -9.71
C TYR A 211 16.12 2.63 -10.19
N LEU A 212 14.92 2.51 -10.76
CA LEU A 212 14.37 1.30 -11.36
C LEU A 212 14.11 1.53 -12.86
N PRO A 213 14.21 0.50 -13.71
CA PRO A 213 13.76 0.60 -15.08
C PRO A 213 12.29 1.03 -15.17
N PRO A 214 11.89 1.79 -16.21
CA PRO A 214 10.50 2.15 -16.41
C PRO A 214 9.64 0.90 -16.65
N PRO A 215 8.32 0.96 -16.36
CA PRO A 215 7.42 -0.16 -16.65
C PRO A 215 7.41 -0.47 -18.15
N THR A 216 7.39 -1.76 -18.49
CA THR A 216 7.29 -2.24 -19.88
C THR A 216 5.88 -2.09 -20.46
N ILE A 217 4.86 -2.12 -19.60
CA ILE A 217 3.44 -2.04 -19.96
C ILE A 217 2.71 -1.18 -18.92
N GLY A 218 1.70 -0.44 -19.38
CA GLY A 218 0.81 0.34 -18.53
C GLY A 218 1.41 1.68 -18.10
N THR A 219 0.77 2.31 -17.12
CA THR A 219 1.21 3.56 -16.50
C THR A 219 1.41 3.34 -15.00
N LEU A 220 2.29 4.12 -14.38
CA LEU A 220 2.49 4.06 -12.94
C LEU A 220 1.24 4.53 -12.20
N ALA A 221 0.99 3.95 -11.02
CA ALA A 221 0.01 4.49 -10.11
C ALA A 221 0.54 5.79 -9.49
N GLU A 222 -0.35 6.75 -9.28
CA GLU A 222 -0.02 7.99 -8.59
C GLU A 222 -0.22 7.83 -7.09
N LEU A 223 0.69 8.40 -6.31
CA LEU A 223 0.48 8.65 -4.90
C LEU A 223 -0.34 9.92 -4.74
N ASP A 224 -1.10 10.03 -3.65
CA ASP A 224 -1.68 11.31 -3.26
C ASP A 224 -0.55 12.34 -3.12
N PRO A 225 -0.54 13.45 -3.90
CA PRO A 225 0.54 14.44 -3.84
C PRO A 225 0.75 15.02 -2.45
N ALA A 226 -0.29 15.05 -1.60
CA ALA A 226 -0.22 15.48 -0.21
C ALA A 226 0.72 14.62 0.66
N LEU A 227 1.04 13.38 0.23
CA LEU A 227 2.00 12.50 0.91
C LEU A 227 3.46 12.88 0.62
N ILE A 228 3.73 13.71 -0.38
CA ILE A 228 5.08 14.13 -0.77
C ILE A 228 5.32 15.55 -0.24
N VAL A 229 5.95 15.65 0.92
CA VAL A 229 6.23 16.92 1.58
C VAL A 229 7.61 17.47 1.23
N SER A 230 7.73 18.79 1.19
CA SER A 230 9.02 19.47 0.97
C SER A 230 9.73 19.73 2.31
N PRO A 231 11.04 19.44 2.42
CA PRO A 231 11.83 19.85 3.57
C PRO A 231 11.81 21.37 3.77
N PRO A 232 11.69 21.85 5.02
CA PRO A 232 11.99 23.24 5.35
C PRO A 232 13.43 23.60 4.99
N PRO A 233 13.73 24.88 4.71
CA PRO A 233 15.08 25.32 4.40
C PRO A 233 16.10 24.87 5.46
N GLY A 234 17.18 24.21 5.02
CA GLY A 234 18.24 23.69 5.89
C GLY A 234 17.98 22.28 6.42
N LEU A 235 16.82 21.67 6.14
CA LEU A 235 16.46 20.31 6.53
C LEU A 235 16.45 19.32 5.33
N GLU A 236 16.97 19.71 4.18
CA GLU A 236 16.98 18.87 2.97
C GLU A 236 17.84 17.61 3.15
N ILE A 237 18.89 17.70 3.96
CA ILE A 237 19.91 16.66 4.11
C ILE A 237 19.92 16.15 5.55
N GLY A 238 19.72 14.85 5.75
CA GLY A 238 19.82 14.23 7.07
C GLY A 238 18.57 14.34 7.96
N TYR A 239 17.48 14.92 7.46
CA TYR A 239 16.23 15.06 8.21
C TYR A 239 15.07 14.39 7.46
N VAL A 240 14.11 13.89 8.23
CA VAL A 240 12.94 13.15 7.69
C VAL A 240 11.65 13.65 8.35
N PRO A 241 10.54 13.70 7.60
CA PRO A 241 9.23 13.99 8.15
C PRO A 241 8.65 12.74 8.82
N ILE A 242 8.12 12.87 10.02
CA ILE A 242 7.48 11.80 10.79
C ILE A 242 6.08 12.23 11.19
N VAL A 243 5.08 11.40 10.87
CA VAL A 243 3.69 11.60 11.28
C VAL A 243 3.54 11.35 12.77
N THR A 244 2.96 12.30 13.50
CA THR A 244 2.72 12.24 14.95
C THR A 244 1.25 12.17 15.30
N ARG A 245 0.37 12.53 14.36
CA ARG A 245 -1.08 12.41 14.51
C ARG A 245 -1.80 12.29 13.17
N GLN A 246 -2.85 11.48 13.12
CA GLN A 246 -3.77 11.40 11.99
C GLN A 246 -5.21 11.36 12.49
N GLU A 247 -6.07 12.21 11.95
CA GLU A 247 -7.49 12.26 12.29
C GLU A 247 -8.34 12.52 11.05
N LEU A 248 -9.66 12.36 11.16
CA LEU A 248 -10.54 12.85 10.10
C LEU A 248 -10.51 14.38 10.09
N SER A 249 -10.34 14.99 8.92
CA SER A 249 -10.49 16.44 8.80
C SER A 249 -11.89 16.83 9.27
N SER A 250 -11.99 17.83 10.14
CA SER A 250 -13.29 18.41 10.45
C SER A 250 -13.95 18.89 9.16
N PRO A 251 -15.28 18.69 8.99
CA PRO A 251 -15.99 19.29 7.87
C PRO A 251 -15.81 20.81 7.93
N ARG A 252 -15.38 21.40 6.81
CA ARG A 252 -15.40 22.87 6.63
C ARG A 252 -16.83 23.38 6.53
#